data_AF-A0A699K9E8-F1
#
_entry.id   AF-A0A699K9E8-F1
#
_cell.length_a   1.000
_cell.length_b   1.000
_cell.length_c   1.000
_cell.angle_alpha   90.00
_cell.angle_beta   90.00
_cell.angle_gamma   90.00
#
_symmetry.space_group_name_H-M   'P 1'
#
loop_
_entity.id
_entity.type
_entity.pdbx_description
1 polymer ?
#
loop_
_entity_poly.entity_id
_entity_poly.type
_entity_poly.pdbx_seq_one_letter_code
_entity_poly.pdbx_strand_id
1 'polypeptide(L)'
;MAESDSLDSFLETFMLGVFERRLDPFPPDEAPPPPVGLARFLWACTRGARGYILMFAVLSACVSLYEAWLFSFLGQVVDLLSTWKAGGVAAEQESRALWGIGIVLVVSIGLVALRTMVQHQVLAINLPLRLRWDFHRLMLRQSLSFFSDEFSGRVTTKVMQTALAVREVLFTLIEIAPGIGVYFLAIIALAGGFALKLMLPFIAWIVLFGLAMLYFVPRLGKVGQEQANARSSMTGRISDAYTNITTVKLFSH
;
A
#
# COMPACT_ATOMS: atom_id res chain seq x y z
N MET A 1 31.60 -26.25 -7.23
CA MET A 1 31.35 -25.06 -6.39
C MET A 1 31.23 -23.77 -7.20
N ALA A 2 31.82 -23.67 -8.40
CA ALA A 2 31.66 -22.49 -9.28
C ALA A 2 30.40 -22.53 -10.19
N GLU A 3 29.71 -23.67 -10.27
CA GLU A 3 28.58 -23.89 -11.20
C GLU A 3 27.20 -23.64 -10.56
N SER A 4 27.11 -23.62 -9.22
CA SER A 4 25.87 -23.21 -8.54
C SER A 4 25.73 -21.69 -8.47
N ASP A 5 26.84 -20.96 -8.29
CA ASP A 5 26.88 -19.49 -8.22
C ASP A 5 26.48 -18.83 -9.55
N SER A 6 26.79 -19.46 -10.68
CA SER A 6 26.42 -18.95 -12.01
C SER A 6 24.95 -19.18 -12.32
N LEU A 7 24.35 -20.28 -11.84
CA LEU A 7 22.93 -20.56 -12.00
C LEU A 7 22.08 -19.70 -11.08
N ASP A 8 22.50 -19.47 -9.84
CA ASP A 8 21.81 -18.56 -8.92
C ASP A 8 21.93 -17.10 -9.39
N SER A 9 23.09 -16.66 -9.86
CA SER A 9 23.26 -15.34 -10.48
C SER A 9 22.44 -15.18 -11.77
N PHE A 10 22.36 -16.21 -12.62
CA PHE A 10 21.57 -16.18 -13.84
C PHE A 10 20.07 -16.20 -13.53
N LEU A 11 19.61 -16.99 -12.55
CA LEU A 11 18.21 -17.02 -12.12
C LEU A 11 17.79 -15.73 -11.41
N GLU A 12 18.65 -15.14 -10.58
CA GLU A 12 18.42 -13.82 -9.99
C GLU A 12 18.37 -12.75 -11.09
N THR A 13 19.32 -12.73 -12.03
CA THR A 13 19.35 -11.73 -13.11
C THR A 13 18.19 -11.89 -14.09
N PHE A 14 17.74 -13.12 -14.36
CA PHE A 14 16.64 -13.39 -15.29
C PHE A 14 15.26 -13.22 -14.63
N MET A 15 15.08 -13.64 -13.37
CA MET A 15 13.85 -13.34 -12.63
C MET A 15 13.74 -11.85 -12.35
N LEU A 16 14.78 -11.21 -11.79
CA LEU A 16 14.76 -9.78 -11.50
C LEU A 16 14.66 -8.96 -12.79
N GLY A 17 15.39 -9.32 -13.85
CA GLY A 17 15.35 -8.62 -15.14
C GLY A 17 14.01 -8.74 -15.89
N VAL A 18 13.28 -9.85 -15.75
CA VAL A 18 11.91 -9.98 -16.30
C VAL A 18 10.91 -9.14 -15.50
N PHE A 19 11.14 -8.94 -14.19
CA PHE A 19 10.34 -8.03 -13.36
C PHE A 19 10.71 -6.54 -13.55
N GLU A 20 11.98 -6.25 -13.81
CA GLU A 20 12.54 -4.90 -13.98
C GLU A 20 12.24 -4.30 -15.35
N ARG A 21 12.26 -5.12 -16.41
CA ARG A 21 12.05 -4.68 -17.80
C ARG A 21 10.58 -4.52 -18.21
N ARG A 22 9.66 -4.76 -17.29
CA ARG A 22 8.25 -5.00 -17.61
C ARG A 22 7.29 -3.89 -17.18
N LEU A 23 7.81 -2.88 -16.49
CA LEU A 23 7.12 -1.65 -16.17
C LEU A 23 8.04 -0.51 -16.59
N ASP A 24 7.86 -0.01 -17.81
CA ASP A 24 8.70 1.05 -18.36
C ASP A 24 8.62 2.28 -17.43
N PRO A 25 9.75 2.68 -16.78
CA PRO A 25 9.77 3.84 -15.91
C PRO A 25 9.51 5.13 -16.69
N PHE A 26 9.70 5.10 -18.02
CA PHE A 26 9.66 6.26 -18.90
C PHE A 26 8.71 6.04 -20.09
N PRO A 27 7.38 6.01 -19.87
CA PRO A 27 6.44 5.83 -20.97
C PRO A 27 6.54 6.97 -22.00
N PRO A 28 6.61 6.65 -23.31
CA PRO A 28 6.66 7.66 -24.37
C PRO A 28 5.34 8.42 -24.56
N ASP A 29 4.22 7.86 -24.11
CA ASP A 29 2.89 8.48 -24.18
C ASP A 29 2.84 9.84 -23.46
N GLU A 30 2.09 10.79 -24.02
CA GLU A 30 1.85 12.07 -23.38
C GLU A 30 1.03 11.91 -22.09
N ALA A 31 1.53 12.46 -20.98
CA ALA A 31 0.80 12.48 -19.72
C ALA A 31 -0.46 13.35 -19.87
N PRO A 32 -1.68 12.78 -19.82
CA PRO A 32 -2.89 13.58 -19.88
C PRO A 32 -2.99 14.44 -18.61
N PRO A 33 -3.65 15.62 -18.69
CA PRO A 33 -3.82 16.48 -17.53
C PRO A 33 -4.51 15.70 -16.39
N PRO A 34 -4.01 15.83 -15.14
CA PRO A 34 -4.56 15.08 -14.03
C PRO A 34 -6.03 15.46 -13.81
N PRO A 35 -6.95 14.47 -13.70
CA PRO A 35 -8.36 14.74 -13.50
C PRO A 35 -8.64 15.32 -12.13
N VAL A 36 -9.68 16.15 -12.03
CA VAL A 36 -10.07 16.80 -10.78
C VAL A 36 -10.65 15.75 -9.80
N GLY A 37 -10.06 15.67 -8.60
CA GLY A 37 -10.50 14.81 -7.50
C GLY A 37 -9.53 13.67 -7.16
N LEU A 38 -9.34 13.39 -5.87
CA LEU A 38 -8.34 12.43 -5.36
C LEU A 38 -8.48 11.02 -5.95
N ALA A 39 -9.68 10.46 -5.98
CA ALA A 39 -9.90 9.11 -6.49
C ALA A 39 -9.58 8.98 -7.98
N ARG A 40 -9.98 9.97 -8.79
CA ARG A 40 -9.68 10.01 -10.23
C ARG A 40 -8.20 10.25 -10.48
N PHE A 41 -7.56 11.08 -9.66
CA PHE A 41 -6.12 11.32 -9.71
C PHE A 41 -5.33 10.05 -9.40
N LEU A 42 -5.66 9.34 -8.32
CA LEU A 42 -5.05 8.05 -7.99
C LEU A 42 -5.23 7.05 -9.13
N TRP A 43 -6.43 6.96 -9.70
CA TRP A 43 -6.70 6.10 -10.85
C TRP A 43 -5.87 6.47 -12.09
N ALA A 44 -5.71 7.77 -12.36
CA ALA A 44 -4.85 8.24 -13.44
C ALA A 44 -3.38 7.90 -13.18
N CYS A 45 -2.91 8.03 -11.94
CA CYS A 45 -1.56 7.63 -11.51
C CYS A 45 -1.29 6.13 -11.64
N THR A 46 -2.32 5.27 -11.59
CA THR A 46 -2.17 3.83 -11.85
C THR A 46 -1.99 3.48 -13.34
N ARG A 47 -2.16 4.44 -14.27
CA ARG A 47 -2.10 4.20 -15.71
C ARG A 47 -0.72 3.66 -16.11
N GLY A 48 -0.72 2.48 -16.74
CA GLY A 48 0.49 1.76 -17.16
C GLY A 48 1.15 0.89 -16.10
N ALA A 49 0.71 0.94 -14.84
CA ALA A 49 1.07 -0.03 -13.79
C ALA A 49 -0.11 -0.93 -13.38
N ARG A 50 -1.27 -0.80 -14.04
CA ARG A 50 -2.53 -1.47 -13.69
C ARG A 50 -2.42 -2.98 -13.56
N GLY A 51 -1.64 -3.64 -14.42
CA GLY A 51 -1.43 -5.09 -14.35
C GLY A 51 -0.74 -5.54 -13.06
N TYR A 52 0.34 -4.85 -12.67
CA TYR A 52 1.08 -5.15 -11.42
C TYR A 52 0.29 -4.75 -10.17
N ILE A 53 -0.44 -3.64 -10.25
CA ILE A 53 -1.35 -3.21 -9.17
C ILE A 53 -2.46 -4.24 -8.97
N LEU A 54 -3.04 -4.76 -10.06
CA LEU A 54 -4.05 -5.82 -9.99
C LEU A 54 -3.46 -7.11 -9.42
N MET A 55 -2.27 -7.50 -9.88
CA MET A 55 -1.58 -8.67 -9.35
C MET A 55 -1.32 -8.52 -7.84
N PHE A 56 -0.78 -7.37 -7.41
CA PHE A 56 -0.58 -7.07 -5.99
C PHE A 56 -1.89 -7.11 -5.20
N ALA A 57 -2.99 -6.57 -5.75
CA ALA A 57 -4.30 -6.61 -5.11
C ALA A 57 -4.86 -8.03 -4.98
N VAL A 58 -4.71 -8.86 -6.01
CA VAL A 58 -5.10 -10.27 -5.97
C VAL A 58 -4.27 -11.02 -4.93
N LEU A 59 -2.95 -10.86 -4.93
CA LEU A 59 -2.09 -11.50 -3.92
C LEU A 59 -2.43 -11.05 -2.50
N SER A 60 -2.71 -9.76 -2.30
CA SER A 60 -3.10 -9.26 -0.98
C SER A 60 -4.46 -9.82 -0.53
N ALA A 61 -5.44 -9.90 -1.43
CA ALA A 61 -6.73 -10.52 -1.15
C ALA A 61 -6.58 -12.03 -0.85
N CYS A 62 -5.71 -12.74 -1.57
CA CYS A 62 -5.39 -14.14 -1.29
C CYS A 62 -4.79 -14.32 0.10
N VAL A 63 -3.86 -13.46 0.52
CA VAL A 63 -3.31 -13.49 1.90
C VAL A 63 -4.42 -13.25 2.92
N SER A 64 -5.28 -12.24 2.74
CA SER A 64 -6.38 -11.98 3.67
C SER A 64 -7.38 -13.14 3.77
N LEU A 65 -7.73 -13.77 2.64
CA LEU A 65 -8.60 -14.94 2.64
C LEU A 65 -7.95 -16.14 3.33
N TYR A 66 -6.65 -16.33 3.09
CA TYR A 66 -5.87 -17.38 3.71
C TYR A 66 -5.78 -17.18 5.23
N GLU A 67 -5.56 -15.95 5.71
CA GLU A 67 -5.61 -15.61 7.14
C GLU A 67 -6.98 -15.92 7.76
N ALA A 68 -8.08 -15.60 7.07
CA ALA A 68 -9.42 -15.96 7.56
C ALA A 68 -9.60 -17.47 7.68
N TRP A 69 -9.13 -18.22 6.68
CA TRP A 69 -9.17 -19.67 6.69
C TRP A 69 -8.31 -20.24 7.84
N LEU A 70 -7.16 -19.63 8.15
CA LEU A 70 -6.33 -20.03 9.30
C LEU A 70 -7.08 -19.96 10.63
N PHE A 71 -7.99 -19.00 10.85
CA PHE A 71 -8.80 -18.98 12.07
C PHE A 71 -9.72 -20.21 12.19
N SER A 72 -10.31 -20.65 11.07
CA SER A 72 -11.11 -21.88 11.05
C SER A 72 -10.23 -23.12 11.26
N PHE A 73 -9.04 -23.14 10.67
CA PHE A 73 -8.08 -24.23 10.84
C PHE A 73 -7.60 -24.33 12.29
N LEU A 74 -7.32 -23.19 12.94
CA LEU A 74 -6.97 -23.15 14.36
C LEU A 74 -8.04 -23.77 15.25
N GLY A 75 -9.33 -23.52 14.94
CA GLY A 75 -10.44 -24.17 15.64
C GLY A 75 -10.36 -25.70 15.55
N GLN A 76 -10.14 -26.24 14.36
CA GLN A 76 -9.98 -27.69 14.15
C GLN A 76 -8.75 -28.26 14.87
N VAL A 77 -7.64 -27.52 14.92
CA VAL A 77 -6.44 -27.91 15.66
C VAL A 77 -6.71 -27.96 17.17
N VAL A 78 -7.45 -26.98 17.71
CA VAL A 78 -7.85 -26.97 19.13
C VAL A 78 -8.78 -28.15 19.45
N ASP A 79 -9.74 -28.43 18.57
CA ASP A 79 -10.62 -29.59 18.71
C ASP A 79 -9.82 -30.90 18.71
N LEU A 80 -8.85 -31.04 17.79
CA LEU A 80 -7.97 -32.21 17.73
C LEU A 80 -7.16 -32.38 19.03
N LEU A 81 -6.58 -31.30 19.56
CA LEU A 81 -5.85 -31.33 20.84
C LEU A 81 -6.76 -31.71 22.01
N SER A 82 -8.02 -31.27 21.99
CA SER A 82 -9.00 -31.62 23.03
C SER A 82 -9.33 -33.11 23.03
N THR A 83 -9.45 -33.73 21.83
CA THR A 83 -9.69 -35.17 21.69
C THR A 83 -8.47 -36.01 22.08
N TRP A 84 -7.27 -35.50 21.82
CA TRP A 84 -6.00 -36.10 22.25
C TRP A 84 -5.89 -36.18 23.77
N LYS A 85 -6.20 -35.08 24.47
CA LYS A 85 -6.21 -35.04 25.95
C LYS A 85 -7.22 -36.00 26.56
N ALA A 86 -8.29 -36.35 25.83
CA ALA A 86 -9.33 -37.29 26.25
C ALA A 86 -8.97 -38.78 26.04
N GLY A 87 -7.75 -39.10 25.57
CA GLY A 87 -7.25 -40.49 25.50
C GLY A 87 -7.46 -41.19 24.15
N GLY A 88 -7.72 -40.46 23.07
CA GLY A 88 -7.87 -41.03 21.72
C GLY A 88 -6.55 -41.53 21.13
N VAL A 89 -6.49 -42.84 20.83
CA VAL A 89 -5.37 -43.53 20.17
C VAL A 89 -5.33 -43.23 18.68
N ALA A 90 -4.21 -42.72 18.15
CA ALA A 90 -3.62 -43.11 16.86
C ALA A 90 -2.37 -42.27 16.50
N ALA A 91 -1.18 -42.83 16.71
CA ALA A 91 0.10 -42.24 16.28
C ALA A 91 0.17 -41.96 14.75
N GLU A 92 -0.63 -42.65 13.94
CA GLU A 92 -0.77 -42.38 12.49
C GLU A 92 -1.59 -41.13 12.16
N GLN A 93 -2.57 -40.77 12.99
CA GLN A 93 -3.37 -39.55 12.84
C GLN A 93 -2.54 -38.31 13.23
N GLU A 94 -1.62 -38.49 14.19
CA GLU A 94 -0.72 -37.47 14.73
C GLU A 94 0.28 -36.98 13.69
N SER A 95 0.96 -37.90 13.00
CA SER A 95 1.92 -37.54 11.95
C SER A 95 1.23 -36.82 10.78
N ARG A 96 0.04 -37.26 10.37
CA ARG A 96 -0.74 -36.59 9.30
C ARG A 96 -1.19 -35.19 9.70
N ALA A 97 -1.62 -34.98 10.94
CA ALA A 97 -2.01 -33.67 11.45
C ALA A 97 -0.81 -32.70 11.52
N LEU A 98 0.34 -33.17 12.03
CA LEU A 98 1.58 -32.39 12.09
C LEU A 98 2.11 -32.02 10.70
N TRP A 99 2.08 -32.95 9.74
CA TRP A 99 2.41 -32.66 8.35
C TRP A 99 1.43 -31.67 7.71
N GLY A 100 0.14 -31.77 8.01
CA GLY A 100 -0.87 -30.81 7.57
C GLY A 100 -0.59 -29.39 8.08
N ILE A 101 -0.30 -29.25 9.38
CA ILE A 101 0.10 -27.97 9.99
C ILE A 101 1.38 -27.43 9.34
N GLY A 102 2.38 -28.29 9.12
CA GLY A 102 3.64 -27.93 8.48
C GLY A 102 3.46 -27.41 7.06
N ILE A 103 2.67 -28.11 6.23
CA ILE A 103 2.36 -27.69 4.86
C ILE A 103 1.62 -26.35 4.85
N VAL A 104 0.62 -26.20 5.72
CA VAL A 104 -0.12 -24.94 5.88
C VAL A 104 0.85 -23.79 6.19
N LEU A 105 1.70 -23.93 7.21
CA LEU A 105 2.69 -22.91 7.56
C LEU A 105 3.64 -22.56 6.41
N VAL A 106 4.16 -23.56 5.70
CA VAL A 106 5.06 -23.33 4.55
C VAL A 106 4.35 -22.60 3.42
N VAL A 107 3.10 -22.95 3.12
CA VAL A 107 2.27 -22.26 2.12
C VAL A 107 2.02 -20.80 2.54
N SER A 108 1.77 -20.54 3.83
CA SER A 108 1.64 -19.19 4.37
C SER A 108 2.88 -18.36 4.09
N ILE A 109 4.06 -18.90 4.41
CA ILE A 109 5.33 -18.21 4.22
C ILE A 109 5.54 -17.92 2.72
N GLY A 110 5.30 -18.90 1.85
CA GLY A 110 5.45 -18.73 0.40
C GLY A 110 4.51 -17.66 -0.17
N LEU A 111 3.24 -17.66 0.24
CA LEU A 111 2.25 -16.68 -0.24
C LEU A 111 2.59 -15.26 0.22
N VAL A 112 2.92 -15.10 1.51
CA VAL A 112 3.31 -13.80 2.09
C VAL A 112 4.62 -13.32 1.48
N ALA A 113 5.60 -14.20 1.29
CA ALA A 113 6.87 -13.87 0.64
C ALA A 113 6.65 -13.39 -0.80
N LEU A 114 5.88 -14.13 -1.60
CA LEU A 114 5.58 -13.76 -2.99
C LEU A 114 4.88 -12.40 -3.07
N ARG A 115 3.86 -12.18 -2.24
CA ARG A 115 3.19 -10.88 -2.12
C ARG A 115 4.19 -9.77 -1.78
N THR A 116 5.04 -10.01 -0.79
CA THR A 116 6.01 -9.02 -0.28
C THR A 116 7.07 -8.69 -1.32
N MET A 117 7.55 -9.69 -2.08
CA MET A 117 8.47 -9.50 -3.20
C MET A 117 7.84 -8.64 -4.29
N VAL A 118 6.61 -8.94 -4.73
CA VAL A 118 5.90 -8.13 -5.72
C VAL A 118 5.75 -6.68 -5.25
N GLN A 119 5.36 -6.48 -4.00
CA GLN A 119 5.20 -5.15 -3.41
C GLN A 119 6.52 -4.35 -3.42
N HIS A 120 7.59 -4.94 -2.91
CA HIS A 120 8.85 -4.23 -2.68
C HIS A 120 9.74 -4.15 -3.91
N GLN A 121 9.88 -5.24 -4.66
CA GLN A 121 10.80 -5.30 -5.80
C GLN A 121 10.19 -4.65 -7.04
N VAL A 122 8.89 -4.88 -7.31
CA VAL A 122 8.27 -4.41 -8.55
C VAL A 122 7.66 -3.02 -8.36
N LEU A 123 6.77 -2.84 -7.38
CA LEU A 123 5.99 -1.61 -7.27
C LEU A 123 6.65 -0.52 -6.42
N ALA A 124 7.31 -0.86 -5.31
CA ALA A 124 7.73 0.15 -4.32
C ALA A 124 8.76 1.15 -4.87
N ILE A 125 9.57 0.71 -5.82
CA ILE A 125 10.62 1.49 -6.48
C ILE A 125 10.11 2.07 -7.80
N ASN A 126 9.61 1.23 -8.73
CA ASN A 126 9.27 1.69 -10.08
C ASN A 126 8.07 2.65 -10.12
N LEU A 127 7.06 2.46 -9.27
CA LEU A 127 5.86 3.29 -9.27
C LEU A 127 6.16 4.77 -8.93
N PRO A 128 6.84 5.10 -7.81
CA PRO A 128 7.15 6.50 -7.51
C PRO A 128 8.16 7.11 -8.50
N LEU A 129 9.10 6.34 -9.05
CA LEU A 129 10.02 6.84 -10.07
C LEU A 129 9.28 7.28 -11.34
N ARG A 130 8.38 6.44 -11.83
CA ARG A 130 7.53 6.77 -12.99
C ARG A 130 6.64 7.98 -12.72
N LEU A 131 6.00 8.04 -11.55
CA LEU A 131 5.16 9.18 -11.17
C LEU A 131 5.96 10.48 -11.10
N ARG A 132 7.20 10.45 -10.58
CA ARG A 132 8.10 11.62 -10.59
C ARG A 132 8.40 12.08 -12.02
N TRP A 133 8.63 11.15 -12.95
CA TRP A 133 8.86 11.48 -14.35
C TRP A 133 7.64 12.12 -15.00
N ASP A 134 6.46 11.54 -14.81
CA ASP A 134 5.21 12.07 -15.34
C ASP A 134 4.90 13.47 -14.78
N PHE A 135 5.08 13.66 -13.46
CA PHE A 135 4.91 14.98 -12.83
C PHE A 135 5.96 15.99 -13.30
N HIS A 136 7.22 15.57 -13.51
CA HIS A 136 8.25 16.43 -14.07
C HIS A 136 7.88 16.91 -15.48
N ARG A 137 7.42 16.01 -16.36
CA ARG A 137 6.94 16.37 -17.71
C ARG A 137 5.75 17.31 -17.68
N LEU A 138 4.81 17.11 -16.74
CA LEU A 138 3.67 18.00 -16.55
C LEU A 138 4.09 19.40 -16.07
N MET A 139 5.13 19.51 -15.25
CA MET A 139 5.68 20.79 -14.81
C MET A 139 6.39 21.55 -15.92
N LEU A 140 7.14 20.88 -16.79
CA LEU A 140 7.77 21.52 -17.95
C LEU A 140 6.76 22.17 -18.92
N ARG A 141 5.49 21.75 -18.88
CA ARG A 141 4.40 22.28 -19.71
C ARG A 141 3.65 23.46 -19.05
N GLN A 142 4.03 23.88 -17.85
CA GLN A 142 3.37 25.00 -17.16
C GLN A 142 3.82 26.37 -17.68
N SER A 143 2.97 27.38 -17.48
CA SER A 143 3.24 28.75 -17.91
C SER A 143 4.41 29.39 -17.15
N LEU A 144 5.05 30.39 -17.76
CA LEU A 144 6.12 31.15 -17.10
C LEU A 144 5.61 31.89 -15.85
N SER A 145 4.36 32.40 -15.87
CA SER A 145 3.72 33.05 -14.72
C SER A 145 3.69 32.14 -13.50
N PHE A 146 3.37 30.85 -13.68
CA PHE A 146 3.36 29.87 -12.58
C PHE A 146 4.73 29.74 -11.91
N PHE A 147 5.83 29.76 -12.69
CA PHE A 147 7.18 29.70 -12.16
C PHE A 147 7.65 31.01 -11.53
N SER A 148 7.04 32.14 -11.89
CA SER A 148 7.31 33.45 -11.26
C SER A 148 6.57 33.63 -9.94
N ASP A 149 5.35 33.10 -9.83
CA ASP A 149 4.50 33.25 -8.64
C ASP A 149 4.80 32.22 -7.53
N GLU A 150 5.37 31.07 -7.90
CA GLU A 150 5.61 29.96 -6.98
C GLU A 150 7.11 29.70 -6.77
N PHE A 151 7.57 29.67 -5.51
CA PHE A 151 8.98 29.38 -5.22
C PHE A 151 9.41 28.02 -5.79
N SER A 152 10.50 27.99 -6.54
CA SER A 152 11.03 26.79 -7.21
C SER A 152 11.23 25.59 -6.26
N GLY A 153 11.74 25.82 -5.05
CA GLY A 153 11.91 24.78 -4.03
C GLY A 153 10.59 24.15 -3.57
N ARG A 154 9.50 24.93 -3.55
CA ARG A 154 8.15 24.45 -3.21
C ARG A 154 7.62 23.50 -4.27
N VAL A 155 7.76 23.87 -5.54
CA VAL A 155 7.32 23.07 -6.68
C VAL A 155 8.07 21.74 -6.71
N THR A 156 9.40 21.76 -6.58
CA THR A 156 10.23 20.55 -6.53
C THR A 156 9.82 19.63 -5.38
N THR A 157 9.58 20.18 -4.18
CA THR A 157 9.16 19.38 -3.03
C THR A 157 7.80 18.73 -3.26
N LYS A 158 6.82 19.47 -3.81
CA LYS A 158 5.50 18.93 -4.15
C LYS A 158 5.63 17.77 -5.14
N VAL A 159 6.38 17.92 -6.23
CA VAL A 159 6.59 16.85 -7.22
C VAL A 159 7.21 15.60 -6.60
N MET A 160 8.27 15.77 -5.81
CA MET A 160 9.02 14.64 -5.23
C MET A 160 8.24 13.89 -4.16
N GLN A 161 7.47 14.61 -3.33
CA GLN A 161 6.72 14.05 -2.21
C GLN A 161 5.35 13.50 -2.64
N THR A 162 4.67 14.15 -3.60
CA THR A 162 3.38 13.65 -4.10
C THR A 162 3.51 12.26 -4.71
N ALA A 163 4.60 11.97 -5.42
CA ALA A 163 4.84 10.63 -5.96
C ALA A 163 4.94 9.54 -4.87
N LEU A 164 5.61 9.85 -3.75
CA LEU A 164 5.71 8.94 -2.61
C LEU A 164 4.36 8.79 -1.89
N ALA A 165 3.67 9.89 -1.66
CA ALA A 165 2.36 9.90 -1.02
C ALA A 165 1.31 9.12 -1.81
N VAL A 166 1.29 9.26 -3.15
CA VAL A 166 0.39 8.49 -4.02
C VAL A 166 0.67 6.99 -3.92
N ARG A 167 1.95 6.59 -3.96
CA ARG A 167 2.34 5.19 -3.79
C ARG A 167 1.85 4.66 -2.44
N GLU A 168 2.09 5.39 -1.36
CA GLU A 168 1.69 5.01 -0.01
C GLU A 168 0.17 4.82 0.08
N VAL A 169 -0.62 5.78 -0.40
CA VAL A 169 -2.09 5.66 -0.42
C VAL A 169 -2.55 4.44 -1.21
N LEU A 170 -1.98 4.19 -2.39
CA LEU A 170 -2.32 3.02 -3.19
C LEU A 170 -2.00 1.71 -2.46
N PHE A 171 -0.82 1.62 -1.85
CA PHE A 171 -0.40 0.41 -1.13
C PHE A 171 -1.29 0.17 0.08
N THR A 172 -1.52 1.19 0.89
CA THR A 172 -2.42 1.12 2.04
C THR A 172 -3.82 0.67 1.64
N LEU A 173 -4.39 1.23 0.56
CA LEU A 173 -5.72 0.82 0.09
C LEU A 173 -5.75 -0.65 -0.36
N ILE A 174 -4.74 -1.09 -1.09
CA ILE A 174 -4.70 -2.45 -1.65
C ILE A 174 -4.39 -3.49 -0.56
N GLU A 175 -3.58 -3.13 0.41
CA GLU A 175 -3.15 -4.01 1.49
C GLU A 175 -4.20 -4.11 2.60
N ILE A 176 -4.67 -2.96 3.09
CA ILE A 176 -5.48 -2.90 4.29
C ILE A 176 -6.97 -3.11 3.97
N ALA A 177 -7.47 -2.63 2.83
CA ALA A 177 -8.91 -2.71 2.56
C ALA A 177 -9.46 -4.15 2.43
N PRO A 178 -8.79 -5.08 1.70
CA PRO A 178 -9.22 -6.47 1.66
C PRO A 178 -9.17 -7.13 3.05
N GLY A 179 -8.10 -6.89 3.81
CA GLY A 179 -7.94 -7.43 5.16
C GLY A 179 -9.08 -7.01 6.09
N ILE A 180 -9.34 -5.71 6.18
CA ILE A 180 -10.47 -5.17 6.96
C ILE A 180 -11.80 -5.79 6.52
N GLY A 181 -12.04 -5.88 5.20
CA GLY A 181 -13.26 -6.47 4.66
C GLY A 181 -13.45 -7.93 5.08
N VAL A 182 -12.39 -8.73 4.99
CA VAL A 182 -12.41 -10.13 5.41
C VAL A 182 -12.62 -10.29 6.91
N TYR A 183 -11.97 -9.48 7.75
CA TYR A 183 -12.17 -9.52 9.21
C TYR A 183 -13.62 -9.17 9.60
N PHE A 184 -14.20 -8.14 8.98
CA PHE A 184 -15.60 -7.79 9.22
C PHE A 184 -16.55 -8.93 8.81
N LEU A 185 -16.35 -9.51 7.63
CA LEU A 185 -17.13 -10.64 7.17
C LEU A 185 -16.99 -11.84 8.10
N ALA A 186 -15.78 -12.15 8.56
CA ALA A 186 -15.51 -13.26 9.48
C ALA A 186 -16.22 -13.06 10.82
N ILE A 187 -16.15 -11.88 11.43
CA ILE A 187 -16.82 -11.58 12.70
C ILE A 187 -18.35 -11.67 12.56
N ILE A 188 -18.91 -11.13 11.48
CA ILE A 188 -20.35 -11.18 11.22
C ILE A 188 -20.81 -12.63 10.98
N ALA A 189 -20.09 -13.39 10.15
CA ALA A 189 -20.39 -14.79 9.88
C ALA A 189 -20.33 -15.64 11.14
N LEU A 190 -19.29 -15.44 11.97
CA LEU A 190 -19.14 -16.14 13.24
C LEU A 190 -20.28 -15.79 14.20
N ALA A 191 -20.61 -14.50 14.36
CA ALA A 191 -21.72 -14.07 15.22
C ALA A 191 -23.08 -14.60 14.74
N GLY A 192 -23.31 -14.62 13.42
CA GLY A 192 -24.51 -15.17 12.80
C GLY A 192 -24.68 -16.68 13.02
N GLY A 193 -23.57 -17.42 13.14
CA GLY A 193 -23.57 -18.85 13.46
C GLY A 193 -24.06 -19.17 14.88
N PHE A 194 -23.90 -18.25 15.84
CA PHE A 194 -24.36 -18.45 17.22
C PHE A 194 -25.81 -18.00 17.42
N ALA A 195 -26.12 -16.74 17.09
CA ALA A 195 -27.47 -16.19 17.21
C ALA A 195 -27.61 -14.90 16.41
N LEU A 196 -28.70 -14.76 15.64
CA LEU A 196 -28.97 -13.54 14.86
C LEU A 196 -28.95 -12.25 15.72
N LYS A 197 -29.37 -12.36 17.00
CA LYS A 197 -29.40 -11.24 17.94
C LYS A 197 -27.99 -10.76 18.35
N LEU A 198 -26.99 -11.65 18.32
CA LEU A 198 -25.58 -11.31 18.62
C LEU A 198 -24.91 -10.53 17.49
N MET A 199 -25.45 -10.55 16.26
CA MET A 199 -24.92 -9.80 15.11
C MET A 199 -25.23 -8.30 15.21
N LEU A 200 -26.32 -7.95 15.89
CA LEU A 200 -26.83 -6.58 16.01
C LEU A 200 -25.82 -5.57 16.61
N PRO A 201 -25.13 -5.85 17.73
CA PRO A 201 -24.12 -4.92 18.25
C PRO A 201 -22.93 -4.73 17.29
N PHE A 202 -22.51 -5.76 16.55
CA PHE A 202 -21.41 -5.64 15.59
C PHE A 202 -21.80 -4.76 14.39
N ILE A 203 -23.01 -4.97 13.84
CA ILE A 203 -23.51 -4.13 12.75
C ILE A 203 -23.68 -2.69 13.21
N ALA A 204 -24.27 -2.47 14.40
CA ALA A 204 -24.40 -1.13 14.96
C ALA A 204 -23.04 -0.44 15.13
N TRP A 205 -22.04 -1.17 15.60
CA TRP A 205 -20.68 -0.67 15.73
C TRP A 205 -20.04 -0.30 14.39
N ILE A 206 -20.19 -1.16 13.37
CA ILE A 206 -19.69 -0.89 12.01
C ILE A 206 -20.30 0.38 11.43
N VAL A 207 -21.62 0.55 11.59
CA VAL A 207 -22.34 1.73 11.10
C VAL A 207 -21.86 2.99 11.84
N LEU A 208 -21.75 2.93 13.16
CA LEU A 208 -21.28 4.06 13.98
C LEU A 208 -19.84 4.44 13.60
N PHE A 209 -18.98 3.45 13.40
CA PHE A 209 -17.58 3.64 12.99
C PHE A 209 -17.51 4.25 11.58
N GLY A 210 -18.31 3.76 10.64
CA GLY A 210 -18.41 4.33 9.29
C GLY A 210 -18.87 5.80 9.31
N LEU A 211 -19.88 6.12 10.12
CA LEU A 211 -20.35 7.50 10.31
C LEU A 211 -19.25 8.39 10.92
N ALA A 212 -18.53 7.89 11.93
CA ALA A 212 -17.41 8.61 12.51
C ALA A 212 -16.31 8.87 11.47
N MET A 213 -15.94 7.88 10.66
CA MET A 213 -14.97 8.08 9.57
C MET A 213 -15.44 9.13 8.57
N LEU A 214 -16.70 9.07 8.11
CA LEU A 214 -17.25 10.03 7.16
C LEU A 214 -17.25 11.46 7.70
N TYR A 215 -17.34 11.64 9.02
CA TYR A 215 -17.27 12.95 9.67
C TYR A 215 -15.82 13.42 9.92
N PHE A 216 -14.97 12.56 10.48
CA PHE A 216 -13.62 12.93 10.90
C PHE A 216 -12.59 12.94 9.76
N VAL A 217 -12.64 12.00 8.82
CA VAL A 217 -11.69 11.91 7.69
C VAL A 217 -11.65 13.19 6.84
N PRO A 218 -12.78 13.74 6.35
CA PRO A 218 -12.73 14.96 5.54
C PRO A 218 -12.30 16.18 6.36
N ARG A 219 -12.63 16.23 7.65
CA ARG A 219 -12.24 17.33 8.54
C ARG A 219 -10.74 17.33 8.81
N LEU A 220 -10.17 16.15 9.09
CA LEU A 220 -8.73 15.95 9.21
C LEU A 220 -8.01 16.32 7.91
N GLY A 221 -8.58 15.95 6.76
CA GLY A 221 -8.06 16.32 5.44
C GLY A 221 -7.98 17.84 5.23
N LYS A 222 -9.03 18.59 5.60
CA LYS A 222 -9.04 20.06 5.49
C LYS A 222 -7.97 20.72 6.37
N VAL A 223 -7.91 20.32 7.65
CA VAL A 223 -6.90 20.84 8.59
C VAL A 223 -5.48 20.48 8.13
N GLY A 224 -5.27 19.27 7.63
CA GLY A 224 -3.98 18.85 7.07
C GLY A 224 -3.58 19.69 5.85
N GLN A 225 -4.53 20.04 4.98
CA GLN A 225 -4.27 20.90 3.82
C GLN A 225 -3.90 22.33 4.23
N GLU A 226 -4.63 22.91 5.19
CA GLU A 226 -4.33 24.24 5.75
C GLU A 226 -2.93 24.25 6.38
N GLN A 227 -2.59 23.22 7.16
CA GLN A 227 -1.28 23.06 7.78
C GLN A 227 -0.16 22.92 6.73
N ALA A 228 -0.37 22.10 5.69
CA ALA A 228 0.61 21.92 4.63
C ALA A 228 0.86 23.21 3.84
N ASN A 229 -0.21 23.97 3.56
CA ASN A 229 -0.12 25.27 2.89
C ASN A 229 0.62 26.31 3.76
N ALA A 230 0.31 26.39 5.05
CA ALA A 230 0.98 27.30 5.98
C ALA A 230 2.48 26.97 6.09
N ARG A 231 2.82 25.69 6.27
CA ARG A 231 4.21 25.22 6.33
C ARG A 231 4.96 25.54 5.04
N SER A 232 4.33 25.31 3.89
CA SER A 232 4.91 25.59 2.58
C SER A 232 5.16 27.09 2.32
N SER A 233 4.26 27.96 2.78
CA SER A 233 4.43 29.41 2.74
C SER A 233 5.60 29.86 3.64
N MET A 234 5.65 29.37 4.88
CA MET A 234 6.72 29.68 5.82
C MET A 234 8.10 29.30 5.26
N THR A 235 8.27 28.05 4.81
CA THR A 235 9.55 27.59 4.25
C THR A 235 9.94 28.36 3.00
N GLY A 236 8.97 28.72 2.15
CA GLY A 236 9.23 29.54 0.96
C GLY A 236 9.77 30.93 1.31
N ARG A 237 9.15 31.63 2.25
CA ARG A 237 9.60 32.95 2.72
C ARG A 237 10.98 32.90 3.39
N ILE A 238 11.27 31.85 4.15
CA ILE A 238 12.59 31.66 4.77
C ILE A 238 13.67 31.44 3.70
N SER A 239 13.39 30.59 2.71
CA SER A 239 14.31 30.34 1.60
C SER A 239 14.63 31.63 0.84
N ASP A 240 13.62 32.46 0.59
CA ASP A 240 13.76 33.75 -0.09
C ASP A 240 14.66 34.72 0.69
N ALA A 241 14.44 34.81 2.01
CA ALA A 241 15.28 35.61 2.89
C ALA A 241 16.75 35.15 2.89
N TYR A 242 17.00 33.84 2.79
CA TYR A 242 18.36 33.31 2.69
C TYR A 242 19.00 33.58 1.33
N THR A 243 18.25 33.47 0.23
CA THR A 243 18.76 33.81 -1.11
C THR A 243 19.11 35.29 -1.21
N ASN A 244 18.36 36.16 -0.52
CA ASN A 244 18.56 37.61 -0.53
C ASN A 244 19.22 38.15 0.76
N ILE A 245 20.02 37.34 1.45
CA ILE A 245 20.56 37.67 2.77
C ILE A 245 21.40 38.97 2.79
N THR A 246 22.07 39.27 1.67
CA THR A 246 22.90 40.47 1.52
C THR A 246 22.05 41.74 1.62
N THR A 247 20.89 41.77 0.97
CA THR A 247 19.96 42.90 1.01
C THR A 247 19.34 43.05 2.39
N VAL A 248 18.95 41.93 3.02
CA VAL A 248 18.37 41.96 4.38
C VAL A 248 19.35 42.58 5.37
N LYS A 249 20.64 42.20 5.32
CA LYS A 249 21.67 42.74 6.22
C LYS A 249 22.02 44.21 5.96
N LEU A 250 21.80 44.70 4.75
CA LEU A 250 22.05 46.09 4.37
C LEU A 250 21.06 47.07 5.02
N PHE A 251 19.85 46.61 5.33
CA PHE A 251 18.78 47.42 5.95
C PHE A 251 18.47 47.00 7.40
N SER A 252 19.23 46.06 7.99
CA SER A 252 19.03 45.58 9.35
C SER A 252 19.92 46.26 10.40
N HIS A 253 20.61 47.35 10.03
CA HIS A 253 21.47 48.15 10.91
C HIS A 253 20.84 49.52 11.20
#